data_AF-A0A5C5V7Q9-F1
#
_entry.id   AF-A0A5C5V7Q9-F1
#
_cell.length_a   1.000
_cell.length_b   1.000
_cell.length_c   1.000
_cell.angle_alpha   90.00
_cell.angle_beta   90.00
_cell.angle_gamma   90.00
#
_symmetry.space_group_name_H-M   'P 1'
#
loop_
_entity.id
_entity.type
_entity.pdbx_description
1 polymer ?
#
loop_
_entity_poly.entity_id
_entity_poly.type
_entity_poly.pdbx_seq_one_letter_code
_entity_poly.pdbx_strand_id
1 'polypeptide(L)' 'MPDVPKRIRSDNRLEFTAKAIQRWLMQMEVGVLYIEPGSPSQNCYAEGFHSRLHDEFLTIEEFGIVA' A
#
# COMPACT_ATOMS: atom_id res chain seq x y z
N MET A 1 10.60 -17.71 -7.44
CA MET A 1 9.89 -17.65 -6.14
C MET A 1 8.39 -17.73 -6.45
N PRO A 2 7.63 -18.70 -5.93
CA PRO A 2 6.29 -19.00 -6.48
C PRO A 2 5.23 -17.94 -6.20
N ASP A 3 5.42 -17.06 -5.21
CA ASP A 3 4.35 -16.16 -4.74
C ASP A 3 4.76 -14.67 -4.70
N VAL A 4 5.58 -14.21 -5.65
CA VAL A 4 5.95 -12.78 -5.74
C VAL A 4 5.02 -12.08 -6.74
N PRO A 5 4.37 -10.96 -6.36
CA PRO A 5 3.49 -10.24 -7.25
C PRO A 5 4.27 -9.65 -8.44
N LYS A 6 3.70 -9.73 -9.64
CA LYS A 6 4.34 -9.15 -10.83
C LYS A 6 4.41 -7.63 -10.78
N ARG A 7 3.46 -6.99 -10.08
CA ARG A 7 3.36 -5.53 -9.95
C ARG A 7 2.79 -5.14 -8.60
N ILE A 8 3.27 -4.03 -8.06
CA ILE A 8 2.71 -3.35 -6.89
C ILE A 8 2.25 -1.97 -7.32
N ARG A 9 1.04 -1.58 -6.88
CA ARG A 9 0.54 -0.23 -7.04
C ARG A 9 0.74 0.56 -5.75
N SER A 10 1.23 1.78 -5.87
CA SER A 10 1.40 2.69 -4.74
C SER A 10 1.09 4.13 -5.13
N ASP A 11 0.82 4.97 -4.13
CA ASP A 11 0.85 6.41 -4.32
C ASP A 11 2.28 6.94 -4.53
N ASN A 12 2.40 8.22 -4.87
CA ASN A 12 3.67 8.89 -5.13
C ASN A 12 4.34 9.41 -3.84
N ARG A 13 4.08 8.80 -2.68
CA ARG A 13 4.73 9.25 -1.44
C ARG A 13 6.24 9.00 -1.50
N LEU A 14 6.96 9.79 -0.71
CA LEU A 14 8.42 9.75 -0.62
C LEU A 14 8.95 8.35 -0.25
N GLU A 15 8.18 7.60 0.53
CA GLU A 15 8.50 6.23 0.95
C GLU A 15 8.62 5.28 -0.24
N PHE A 16 7.70 5.36 -1.21
CA PHE A 16 7.67 4.47 -2.36
C PHE A 16 8.50 4.97 -3.54
N THR A 17 8.79 6.27 -3.58
CA THR A 17 9.72 6.86 -4.55
C THR A 17 11.19 6.79 -4.09
N ALA A 18 11.45 6.30 -2.87
CA ALA A 18 12.79 6.12 -2.36
C ALA A 18 13.61 5.14 -3.21
N LYS A 19 14.83 5.54 -3.60
CA LYS A 19 15.73 4.73 -4.44
C LYS A 19 16.04 3.35 -3.87
N ALA A 20 16.10 3.23 -2.54
CA ALA A 20 16.33 1.95 -1.88
C ALA A 20 15.20 0.96 -2.14
N ILE A 21 13.94 1.41 -2.00
CA ILE A 21 12.75 0.61 -2.25
C ILE A 21 12.65 0.24 -3.74
N GLN A 22 12.88 1.19 -4.64
CA GLN A 22 12.87 0.90 -6.08
C GLN A 22 13.91 -0.14 -6.49
N ARG A 23 15.13 -0.08 -5.92
CA ARG A 23 16.19 -1.08 -6.17
C ARG A 23 15.79 -2.46 -5.67
N TRP A 24 15.22 -2.53 -4.48
CA TRP A 24 14.76 -3.80 -3.91
C TRP A 24 13.65 -4.44 -4.76
N LEU A 25 12.65 -3.67 -5.18
CA LEU A 25 11.58 -4.16 -6.07
C LEU A 25 12.12 -4.62 -7.43
N MET A 26 13.09 -3.90 -7.98
CA MET A 26 13.77 -4.30 -9.22
C MET A 26 14.51 -5.63 -9.07
N GLN A 27 15.21 -5.86 -7.95
CA GLN A 27 15.89 -7.13 -7.67
C GLN A 27 14.92 -8.32 -7.55
N MET A 28 13.69 -8.05 -7.10
CA MET A 28 12.63 -9.05 -7.01
C MET A 28 11.83 -9.21 -8.31
N GLU A 29 12.21 -8.50 -9.39
CA GLU A 29 11.49 -8.47 -10.67
C GLU A 29 10.03 -8.00 -10.54
N VAL A 30 9.77 -7.12 -9.57
CA VAL A 30 8.46 -6.54 -9.29
C VAL A 30 8.34 -5.17 -9.95
N GLY A 31 7.35 -5.00 -10.82
CA GLY A 31 7.03 -3.70 -11.41
C GLY A 31 6.32 -2.76 -10.43
N VAL A 32 6.58 -1.45 -10.51
CA VAL A 32 5.87 -0.45 -9.70
C VAL A 32 4.92 0.35 -10.59
N LEU A 33 3.66 0.48 -10.15
CA LEU A 33 2.65 1.32 -10.76
C LEU A 33 2.32 2.46 -9.81
N TYR A 34 2.66 3.68 -10.19
CA TYR A 34 2.30 4.84 -9.41
C TYR A 34 0.89 5.34 -9.77
N ILE A 35 0.17 5.83 -8.76
CA ILE A 35 -1.12 6.49 -8.97
C ILE A 35 -0.91 7.78 -9.76
N GLU A 36 -1.72 7.99 -10.79
CA GLU A 36 -1.73 9.24 -11.56
C GLU A 36 -2.27 10.39 -10.69
N PRO A 37 -1.62 11.56 -10.70
CA PRO A 37 -2.13 12.74 -10.00
C PRO A 37 -3.57 13.04 -10.44
N GLY A 38 -4.49 13.14 -9.48
CA GLY A 38 -5.90 13.41 -9.77
C GLY A 38 -6.74 12.19 -10.16
N SER A 39 -6.23 10.96 -9.99
CA SER A 39 -6.99 9.71 -10.17
C SER A 39 -7.30 8.98 -8.84
N PRO A 40 -8.28 9.44 -8.04
CA PRO A 40 -8.69 8.77 -6.79
C PRO A 40 -9.11 7.30 -6.99
N SER A 41 -9.72 7.00 -8.14
CA SER A 41 -10.21 5.65 -8.46
C SER A 41 -9.10 4.59 -8.46
N GLN A 42 -7.85 4.97 -8.72
CA GLN A 42 -6.72 4.04 -8.74
C GLN A 42 -6.33 3.55 -7.33
N ASN A 43 -6.71 4.29 -6.28
CA ASN A 43 -6.48 3.95 -4.88
C ASN A 43 -7.71 3.36 -4.17
N CYS A 44 -8.88 3.39 -4.82
CA CYS A 44 -10.17 3.01 -4.23
C CYS A 44 -10.15 1.61 -3.59
N TYR A 45 -9.38 0.67 -4.13
CA TYR A 45 -9.24 -0.66 -3.53
C TYR A 45 -8.55 -0.62 -2.15
N ALA A 46 -7.41 0.07 -2.04
CA ALA A 46 -6.67 0.19 -0.78
C ALA A 46 -7.46 1.02 0.23
N GLU A 47 -8.11 2.10 -0.20
CA GLU A 47 -8.98 2.92 0.64
C GLU A 47 -10.20 2.13 1.15
N GLY A 48 -10.87 1.37 0.28
CA GLY A 48 -11.99 0.52 0.68
C GLY A 48 -11.60 -0.62 1.62
N PHE A 49 -10.38 -1.16 1.48
CA PHE A 49 -9.83 -2.12 2.42
C PHE A 49 -9.59 -1.46 3.80
N HIS A 50 -8.93 -0.30 3.84
CA HIS A 50 -8.69 0.41 5.10
C HIS A 50 -9.99 0.84 5.80
N SER A 51 -10.98 1.32 5.05
CA SER A 51 -12.30 1.67 5.61
C SER A 51 -12.96 0.45 6.24
N ARG A 52 -13.01 -0.68 5.53
CA ARG A 52 -13.62 -1.90 6.08
C ARG A 52 -12.85 -2.45 7.28
N LEU A 53 -11.53 -2.48 7.22
CA LEU A 53 -10.71 -2.89 8.36
C LEU A 53 -11.01 -2.02 9.59
N HIS A 54 -11.12 -0.71 9.39
CA HIS A 54 -11.43 0.22 10.45
C HIS A 54 -12.83 0.02 11.03
N ASP A 55 -13.84 -0.09 10.17
CA ASP A 55 -15.24 -0.17 10.59
C ASP A 55 -15.58 -1.53 11.22
N GLU A 56 -15.02 -2.61 10.68
CA GLU A 56 -15.33 -3.98 11.12
C GLU A 56 -14.47 -4.46 12.29
N PHE A 57 -13.25 -3.92 12.47
CA PHE A 57 -12.32 -4.41 13.51
C PHE A 57 -11.84 -3.32 14.45
N LEU A 58 -11.42 -2.16 13.95
CA LEU A 58 -10.77 -1.17 14.81
C LEU A 58 -11.76 -0.30 15.60
N THR A 59 -12.97 -0.10 15.08
CA THR A 59 -14.00 0.72 15.73
C THR A 59 -14.74 -0.04 16.84
N ILE A 60 -14.69 -1.38 16.81
CA ILE A 60 -15.40 -2.23 17.77
C ILE A 60 -14.56 -2.60 19.00
N GLU A 61 -13.27 -2.28 19.00
CA GLU A 61 -12.32 -2.60 20.08
C GLU A 61 -11.79 -1.32 20.74
N GLU A 62 -11.57 -1.34 22.05
CA GLU A 62 -10.91 -0.25 22.78
C GLU A 62 -9.41 -0.51 22.87
N PHE A 63 -8.60 0.32 22.21
CA PHE A 63 -7.14 0.19 22.23
C PHE A 63 -6.52 1.08 23.31
N GLY A 64 -5.96 0.44 24.35
CA GLY A 64 -5.12 1.11 25.34
C GLY A 64 -3.68 1.29 24.84
N ILE A 65 -2.99 2.32 25.36
CA ILE A 65 -1.55 2.49 25.16
C ILE A 65 -0.83 1.60 26.16
N VAL A 66 0.17 0.83 25.70
CA VAL A 66 1.14 0.17 26.60
C VAL A 66 2.30 1.14 26.79
N ALA A 67 2.48 1.63 28.01
CA ALA A 67 3.59 2.50 28.41
C ALA A 67 4.86 1.70 28.73
#